data_AF-A0A1F5YPT7-F1
#
_entry.id   AF-A0A1F5YPT7-F1
#
_cell.length_a   1.000
_cell.length_b   1.000
_cell.length_c   1.000
_cell.angle_alpha   90.00
_cell.angle_beta   90.00
_cell.angle_gamma   90.00
#
_symmetry.space_group_name_H-M   'P 1'
#
loop_
_entity.id
_entity.type
_entity.pdbx_description
1 polymer ?
#
loop_
_entity_poly.entity_id
_entity_poly.type
_entity_poly.pdbx_seq_one_letter_code
_entity_poly.pdbx_strand_id
1 'polypeptide(L)' 'MFGEELNNVVTSCPQLNIHTTGDSIQTAMSRLAEAVRLFFDTAEARHEFLPVLEALERDSLEVPPWWPAA' A
#
# COMPACT_ATOMS: atom_id res chain seq x y z
N MET A 1 -29.06 4.74 -24.43
CA MET A 1 -28.47 5.06 -23.11
C MET A 1 -27.05 4.56 -23.14
N PHE A 2 -26.07 5.46 -23.19
CA PHE A 2 -24.66 5.10 -23.12
C PHE A 2 -24.38 4.62 -21.70
N GLY A 3 -23.89 3.39 -21.55
CA GLY A 3 -23.42 2.89 -20.27
C GLY A 3 -22.23 3.72 -19.83
N GLU A 4 -22.29 4.29 -18.64
CA GLU A 4 -21.17 4.98 -18.03
C GLU A 4 -20.05 3.95 -17.83
N GLU A 5 -19.02 4.01 -18.68
CA GLU A 5 -17.75 3.33 -18.42
C GLU A 5 -17.19 3.92 -17.12
N LEU A 6 -17.46 3.23 -16.00
CA LEU A 6 -16.82 3.49 -14.72
C LEU A 6 -15.32 3.27 -14.91
N ASN A 7 -14.60 4.35 -15.22
CA ASN A 7 -13.14 4.40 -15.24
C ASN A 7 -12.62 4.23 -13.80
N ASN A 8 -12.76 3.02 -13.26
CA ASN A 8 -12.29 2.68 -11.94
C ASN A 8 -10.76 2.59 -12.00
N VAL A 9 -10.10 3.52 -11.31
CA VAL A 9 -8.67 3.49 -11.07
C VAL A 9 -8.38 2.41 -10.04
N VAL A 10 -7.46 1.50 -10.38
CA VAL A 10 -6.99 0.44 -9.48
C VAL A 10 -5.62 0.83 -8.93
N THR A 11 -5.46 0.77 -7.61
CA THR A 11 -4.19 0.98 -6.92
C THR A 11 -3.89 -0.20 -6.00
N SER A 12 -2.61 -0.49 -5.77
CA SER A 12 -2.19 -1.66 -5.00
C SER A 12 -0.96 -1.38 -4.16
N CYS A 13 -0.89 -2.01 -2.99
CA CYS A 13 0.31 -2.16 -2.17
C CYS A 13 0.69 -3.66 -2.15
N PRO A 14 1.58 -4.10 -3.08
CA PRO A 14 1.94 -5.51 -3.22
C PRO A 14 2.58 -6.11 -1.96
N GLN A 15 3.34 -5.30 -1.21
CA GLN A 15 4.03 -5.74 0.01
C GLN A 15 3.08 -6.23 1.09
N LEU A 16 1.87 -5.65 1.14
CA LEU A 16 0.82 -6.01 2.08
C LEU A 16 -0.31 -6.81 1.41
N ASN A 17 -0.17 -7.13 0.12
CA ASN A 17 -1.20 -7.78 -0.70
C ASN A 17 -2.56 -7.04 -0.64
N ILE A 18 -2.54 -5.71 -0.65
CA ILE A 18 -3.74 -4.86 -0.58
C ILE A 18 -4.02 -4.24 -1.96
N HIS A 19 -5.28 -4.30 -2.38
CA HIS A 19 -5.76 -3.71 -3.63
C HIS A 19 -7.00 -2.85 -3.35
N THR A 20 -7.06 -1.67 -3.96
CA THR A 20 -8.18 -0.74 -3.82
C THR A 20 -8.59 -0.17 -5.16
N THR A 21 -9.88 0.17 -5.29
CA THR A 21 -10.41 0.84 -6.48
C THR A 21 -11.05 2.17 -6.11
N GLY A 22 -11.02 3.12 -7.03
CA GLY A 22 -11.65 4.42 -6.88
C GLY A 22 -12.11 4.98 -8.23
N ASP A 23 -13.07 5.88 -8.19
CA ASP A 23 -13.53 6.69 -9.32
C ASP A 23 -12.50 7.74 -9.78
N SER A 24 -11.49 7.99 -8.95
CA SER A 24 -10.34 8.83 -9.25
C SER A 24 -9.06 8.27 -8.63
N ILE A 25 -7.90 8.72 -9.11
CA ILE A 25 -6.59 8.39 -8.51
C ILE A 25 -6.58 8.81 -7.04
N GLN A 26 -7.09 10.01 -6.73
CA GLN A 26 -7.11 10.52 -5.35
C GLN A 26 -7.98 9.65 -4.43
N THR A 27 -9.17 9.22 -4.90
CA THR A 27 -10.05 8.32 -4.15
C THR A 27 -9.38 6.97 -3.93
N ALA A 28 -8.79 6.38 -4.98
CA ALA A 28 -8.12 5.09 -4.90
C ALA A 28 -6.91 5.13 -3.95
N MET A 29 -6.14 6.22 -3.96
CA MET A 29 -5.02 6.43 -3.03
C MET A 29 -5.49 6.64 -1.59
N SER A 30 -6.56 7.40 -1.36
CA SER A 30 -7.11 7.61 -0.01
C SER A 30 -7.62 6.30 0.58
N ARG A 31 -8.30 5.47 -0.22
CA ARG A 31 -8.76 4.14 0.19
C ARG A 31 -7.59 3.20 0.47
N LEU A 32 -6.54 3.26 -0.35
CA LEU A 32 -5.33 2.47 -0.12
C LEU A 32 -4.68 2.83 1.22
N ALA A 33 -4.54 4.13 1.52
CA ALA A 33 -3.96 4.58 2.78
C ALA A 33 -4.78 4.12 4.00
N GLU A 34 -6.11 4.17 3.91
CA GLU A 34 -6.99 3.68 4.98
C GLU A 34 -6.87 2.16 5.16
N ALA A 35 -6.85 1.40 4.06
CA ALA A 35 -6.69 -0.05 4.10
C ALA A 35 -5.34 -0.48 4.70
N VAL A 36 -4.27 0.23 4.35
CA VAL A 36 -2.93 0.03 4.94
C VAL A 36 -2.95 0.34 6.43
N ARG A 37 -3.58 1.44 6.86
CA ARG A 37 -3.69 1.76 8.29
C ARG A 37 -4.43 0.68 9.05
N LEU A 38 -5.58 0.23 8.55
CA LEU A 38 -6.36 -0.85 9.15
C LEU A 38 -5.57 -2.16 9.25
N PHE A 39 -4.75 -2.48 8.23
CA PHE A 39 -3.88 -3.64 8.27
C PHE A 39 -2.90 -3.56 9.45
N PHE A 40 -2.25 -2.42 9.67
CA PHE A 40 -1.35 -2.26 10.80
C PHE A 40 -2.09 -2.22 12.14
N ASP A 41 -3.22 -1.51 12.25
CA ASP A 41 -4.02 -1.48 13.48
C ASP A 41 -4.46 -2.91 13.90
N THR A 42 -4.84 -3.74 12.91
CA THR A 42 -5.26 -5.13 13.16
C THR A 42 -4.10 -6.07 13.43
N ALA A 43 -2.95 -5.89 12.78
CA ALA A 43 -1.74 -6.64 13.08
C ALA A 43 -1.22 -6.32 14.51
N GLU A 44 -1.40 -5.08 14.99
CA GLU A 44 -0.85 -4.59 16.27
C GLU A 44 -1.64 -5.22 17.39
N ALA A 45 -2.98 -5.20 17.24
CA ALA A 45 -3.91 -5.88 18.12
C ALA A 45 -3.67 -7.40 18.21
N ARG A 46 -3.03 -8.02 17.21
CA ARG A 46 -2.74 -9.46 17.17
C ARG A 46 -1.33 -9.83 17.63
N HIS A 47 -0.46 -8.87 17.95
CA HIS A 47 0.97 -9.11 18.22
C HIS A 47 1.70 -9.87 17.09
N GLU A 48 1.18 -9.86 15.86
CA GLU A 48 1.77 -10.55 14.69
C GLU A 48 2.73 -9.63 13.88
N PHE A 49 3.33 -8.64 14.55
CA PHE A 49 4.06 -7.53 13.93
C PHE A 49 5.48 -7.90 13.43
N LEU A 50 6.11 -8.89 14.06
CA LEU A 50 7.53 -9.20 13.85
C LEU A 50 7.87 -9.70 12.44
N PRO A 51 7.20 -10.72 11.87
CA PRO A 51 7.62 -11.27 10.58
C PRO A 51 7.34 -10.35 9.38
N VAL A 52 6.34 -9.46 9.48
CA VAL A 52 5.99 -8.53 8.39
C VAL A 52 6.97 -7.35 8.34
N LEU A 53 7.36 -6.80 9.50
CA LEU A 53 8.39 -5.77 9.55
C LEU A 53 9.77 -6.32 9.15
N GLU A 54 10.13 -7.53 9.59
CA GLU A 54 11.38 -8.18 9.16
C GLU A 54 11.43 -8.43 7.64
N ALA A 55 10.28 -8.74 7.01
CA ALA A 55 10.19 -8.88 5.57
C ALA A 55 10.33 -7.53 4.83
N LEU A 56 9.75 -6.45 5.37
CA LEU A 56 9.86 -5.08 4.82
C LEU A 56 11.26 -4.47 5.02
N GLU A 57 11.94 -4.77 6.13
CA GLU A 57 13.31 -4.35 6.39
C GLU A 57 14.31 -5.09 5.50
N ARG A 58 14.07 -6.38 5.18
CA ARG A 58 14.94 -7.12 4.25
C ARG A 58 14.90 -6.63 2.81
N ASP A 59 13.78 -6.02 2.39
CA ASP A 59 13.66 -5.37 1.07
C ASP A 59 14.09 -3.90 1.07
N SER A 60 14.47 -3.35 2.23
CA SER A 60 14.92 -1.97 2.35
C SER A 60 16.44 -1.84 2.30
N LEU A 61 16.87 -1.15 1.24
CA LEU A 61 18.15 -0.42 1.05
C LEU A 61 19.37 -1.21 0.56
N GLU A 62 19.35 -1.58 -0.73
CA GLU A 62 20.54 -1.29 -1.54
C GLU A 62 20.47 0.18 -1.98
N VAL A 63 21.09 1.07 -1.20
CA VAL A 63 21.28 2.46 -1.63
C VAL A 63 22.27 2.46 -2.78
N PRO A 64 21.88 2.88 -4.00
CA PRO A 64 22.81 2.94 -5.10
C PRO A 64 23.94 3.93 -4.77
N PRO A 65 25.18 3.67 -5.21
CA PRO A 65 26.34 4.50 -4.88
C PRO A 65 26.28 5.94 -5.40
N TRP A 66 25.27 6.27 -6.22
CA TRP A 66 25.00 7.61 -6.74
C TRP A 66 23.94 8.38 -5.93
N TRP A 67 23.34 7.78 -4.91
CA TRP A 67 22.37 8.47 -4.06
C TRP A 67 23.10 9.48 -3.15
N PRO A 68 22.70 10.76 -3.13
CA PRO A 68 23.34 11.74 -2.27
C PRO A 68 23.00 11.43 -0.81
N ALA A 69 24.03 11.18 0.00
CA ALA A 69 23.89 11.04 1.44
C ALA A 69 23.32 12.34 2.01
N ALA A 70 22.19 12.25 2.69
CA ALA A 70 21.62 13.34 3.49
C ALA A 70 22.33 13.44 4.84
#